data_AF-A0A659S4G7-F1
#
_entry.id   AF-A0A659S4G7-F1
#
_cell.length_a   1.000
_cell.length_b   1.000
_cell.length_c   1.000
_cell.angle_alpha   90.00
_cell.angle_beta   90.00
_cell.angle_gamma   90.00
#
_symmetry.space_group_name_H-M   'P 1'
#
loop_
_entity.id
_entity.type
_entity.pdbx_description
1 polymer ?
#
loop_
_entity_poly.entity_id
_entity_poly.type
_entity_poly.pdbx_seq_one_letter_code
_entity_poly.pdbx_strand_id
1 'polypeptide(L)'
;MDNFYDLFMVSPLLLVVLFFVAVLAGFIDSIAGGGGLLTIPALMAAGMSPANALATNKLQACGGSLSSSLYFIRRKVVNLAEQKLNILMTFIGSMSGALLVQHVQADILRQILPILVIFIGLYFLLMPKLGEEDRQRRLYGLPFALIAGGCVGFYDGFFGPAAGSFYALAFVTLCGYNLAKSTAHAKVLNATSNVGGLLL
;
A
#
# COMPACT_ATOMS: atom_id res chain seq x y z
N MET A 1 -26.86 12.54 -23.53
CA MET A 1 -25.55 12.10 -23.02
C MET A 1 -24.85 13.23 -22.27
N ASP A 2 -25.10 14.49 -22.65
CA ASP A 2 -24.51 15.70 -22.06
C ASP A 2 -24.72 15.80 -20.54
N ASN A 3 -25.93 15.49 -20.06
CA ASN A 3 -26.27 15.53 -18.62
C ASN A 3 -25.40 14.60 -17.73
N PHE A 4 -24.81 13.54 -18.30
CA PHE A 4 -23.94 12.61 -17.54
C PHE A 4 -22.49 13.10 -17.48
N TYR A 5 -22.02 13.74 -18.54
CA TYR A 5 -20.73 14.42 -18.57
C TYR A 5 -20.72 15.63 -17.65
N ASP A 6 -21.83 16.38 -17.59
CA ASP A 6 -21.98 17.51 -16.68
C ASP A 6 -21.98 17.09 -15.20
N LEU A 7 -22.52 15.90 -14.89
CA LEU A 7 -22.59 15.38 -13.52
C LEU A 7 -21.27 14.74 -13.05
N PHE A 8 -20.57 14.02 -13.93
CA PHE A 8 -19.40 13.23 -13.55
C PHE A 8 -18.07 13.75 -14.08
N MET A 9 -18.05 14.73 -14.98
CA MET A 9 -16.83 15.27 -15.62
C MET A 9 -16.00 14.24 -16.41
N VAL A 10 -16.47 12.99 -16.53
CA VAL A 10 -15.79 11.87 -17.19
C VAL A 10 -16.78 11.01 -17.98
N SER A 11 -16.34 10.38 -19.07
CA SER A 11 -17.20 9.51 -19.88
C SER A 11 -17.71 8.29 -19.09
N PRO A 12 -18.97 7.85 -19.30
CA PRO A 12 -19.50 6.64 -18.67
C PRO A 12 -18.64 5.40 -18.92
N LEU A 13 -18.05 5.30 -20.12
CA LEU A 13 -17.15 4.21 -20.48
C LEU A 13 -15.88 4.21 -19.64
N LEU A 14 -15.27 5.38 -19.43
CA LEU A 14 -14.08 5.51 -18.59
C LEU A 14 -14.38 5.15 -17.13
N LEU A 15 -15.56 5.51 -16.61
CA LEU A 15 -15.98 5.08 -15.27
C LEU A 15 -16.10 3.55 -15.15
N VAL A 16 -16.67 2.89 -16.16
CA VAL A 16 -16.76 1.42 -16.19
C VAL A 16 -15.36 0.79 -16.20
N VAL A 17 -14.45 1.32 -17.01
CA VAL A 17 -13.05 0.84 -17.05
C VAL A 17 -12.37 1.04 -15.70
N LEU A 18 -12.46 2.23 -15.11
CA LEU A 18 -11.87 2.53 -13.80
C LEU A 18 -12.47 1.66 -12.68
N PHE A 19 -13.77 1.34 -12.76
CA PHE A 19 -14.42 0.42 -11.83
C PHE A 19 -13.77 -0.97 -11.89
N PHE A 20 -13.61 -1.56 -13.08
CA PHE A 20 -12.98 -2.88 -13.20
C PHE A 20 -11.50 -2.86 -12.78
N VAL A 21 -10.77 -1.80 -13.13
CA VAL A 21 -9.39 -1.60 -12.64
C VAL A 21 -9.37 -1.54 -11.11
N ALA A 22 -10.30 -0.80 -10.49
CA ALA A 22 -10.36 -0.68 -9.04
C ALA A 22 -10.72 -2.01 -8.36
N VAL A 23 -11.64 -2.80 -8.93
CA VAL A 23 -11.97 -4.14 -8.42
C VAL A 23 -10.75 -5.06 -8.49
N LEU A 24 -10.07 -5.11 -9.64
CA LEU A 24 -8.88 -5.94 -9.83
C LEU A 24 -7.73 -5.52 -8.90
N ALA A 25 -7.49 -4.21 -8.80
CA ALA A 25 -6.48 -3.66 -7.93
C ALA A 25 -6.79 -3.94 -6.45
N GLY A 26 -8.04 -3.80 -6.01
CA GLY A 26 -8.45 -4.13 -4.65
C GLY A 26 -8.29 -5.62 -4.33
N PHE A 27 -8.53 -6.51 -5.30
CA PHE A 27 -8.27 -7.93 -5.17
C PHE A 27 -6.77 -8.22 -5.02
N ILE A 28 -5.93 -7.68 -5.91
CA ILE A 28 -4.46 -7.83 -5.84
C ILE A 28 -3.92 -7.22 -4.54
N ASP A 29 -4.44 -6.08 -4.12
CA ASP A 29 -4.06 -5.43 -2.87
C ASP A 29 -4.41 -6.29 -1.66
N SER A 30 -5.57 -6.93 -1.67
CA SER A 30 -6.00 -7.85 -0.60
C SER A 30 -5.10 -9.09 -0.51
N ILE A 31 -4.51 -9.55 -1.62
CA ILE A 31 -3.59 -10.69 -1.66
C ILE A 31 -2.16 -10.24 -1.32
N ALA A 32 -1.53 -9.47 -2.21
CA ALA A 32 -0.09 -9.17 -2.17
C ALA A 32 0.22 -7.74 -1.72
N GLY A 33 -0.75 -6.82 -1.73
CA GLY A 33 -0.55 -5.42 -1.34
C GLY A 33 0.03 -4.53 -2.45
N GLY A 34 -0.21 -4.90 -3.71
CA GLY A 34 0.30 -4.24 -4.91
C GLY A 34 -0.75 -3.50 -5.74
N GLY A 35 -1.97 -3.30 -5.23
CA GLY A 35 -3.06 -2.71 -6.04
C GLY A 35 -2.74 -1.31 -6.57
N GLY A 36 -1.97 -0.54 -5.79
CA GLY A 36 -1.47 0.79 -6.17
C GLY A 36 -0.66 0.83 -7.47
N LEU A 37 -0.02 -0.28 -7.85
CA LEU A 37 0.71 -0.37 -9.12
C LEU A 37 -0.21 -0.34 -10.35
N LEU A 38 -1.50 -0.67 -10.17
CA LEU A 38 -2.51 -0.62 -11.23
C LEU A 38 -3.35 0.66 -11.18
N THR A 39 -3.77 1.07 -9.98
CA THR A 39 -4.69 2.20 -9.82
C THR A 39 -4.03 3.53 -10.11
N ILE A 40 -2.79 3.76 -9.67
CA ILE A 40 -2.12 5.05 -9.91
C ILE A 40 -1.95 5.33 -11.41
N PRO A 41 -1.37 4.43 -12.23
CA PRO A 41 -1.28 4.67 -13.66
C PRO A 41 -2.63 4.84 -14.34
N ALA A 42 -3.65 4.07 -13.94
CA ALA A 42 -4.98 4.16 -14.52
C ALA A 42 -5.66 5.51 -14.22
N LEU A 43 -5.57 5.99 -12.97
CA LEU A 43 -6.13 7.28 -12.56
C LEU A 43 -5.38 8.45 -13.21
N MET A 44 -4.04 8.37 -13.30
CA MET A 44 -3.25 9.37 -14.02
C MET A 44 -3.54 9.39 -15.53
N ALA A 45 -3.73 8.21 -16.14
CA ALA A 45 -4.13 8.09 -17.54
C ALA A 45 -5.55 8.63 -17.79
N ALA A 46 -6.44 8.55 -16.78
CA ALA A 46 -7.75 9.18 -16.79
C ALA A 46 -7.72 10.70 -16.58
N GLY A 47 -6.53 11.31 -16.44
CA GLY A 47 -6.35 12.76 -16.33
C GLY A 47 -6.30 13.30 -14.90
N MET A 48 -6.30 12.45 -13.88
CA MET A 48 -6.17 12.92 -12.49
C MET A 48 -4.77 13.46 -12.22
N SER A 49 -4.69 14.48 -11.37
CA SER A 49 -3.42 14.97 -10.85
C SER A 49 -2.74 13.86 -10.02
N PRO A 50 -1.40 13.85 -9.93
CA PRO A 50 -0.65 12.91 -9.10
C PRO A 50 -1.15 12.84 -7.65
N ALA A 51 -1.41 13.99 -7.03
CA ALA A 51 -1.90 14.08 -5.66
C ALA A 51 -3.29 13.42 -5.51
N ASN A 52 -4.21 13.68 -6.45
CA ASN A 52 -5.54 13.07 -6.41
C ASN A 52 -5.47 11.56 -6.67
N ALA A 53 -4.62 11.11 -7.59
CA ALA A 53 -4.43 9.69 -7.86
C ALA A 53 -3.88 8.94 -6.63
N LEU A 54 -2.91 9.53 -5.92
CA LEU A 54 -2.37 9.01 -4.67
C LEU A 54 -3.45 8.95 -3.58
N ALA A 55 -4.21 10.03 -3.38
CA ALA A 55 -5.27 10.09 -2.38
C ALA A 55 -6.40 9.08 -2.65
N THR A 56 -6.84 8.97 -3.91
CA THR A 56 -7.86 7.97 -4.31
C THR A 56 -7.37 6.55 -4.12
N ASN A 57 -6.11 6.26 -4.47
CA ASN A 57 -5.50 4.96 -4.21
C ASN A 57 -5.45 4.66 -2.70
N LYS A 58 -5.11 5.64 -1.86
CA LYS A 58 -5.08 5.47 -0.39
C LYS A 58 -6.45 5.13 0.18
N LEU A 59 -7.48 5.86 -0.24
CA LEU A 59 -8.85 5.59 0.17
C LEU A 59 -9.28 4.15 -0.18
N GLN A 60 -8.96 3.71 -1.39
CA GLN A 60 -9.25 2.36 -1.84
C GLN A 60 -8.46 1.30 -1.04
N ALA A 61 -7.16 1.53 -0.82
CA ALA A 61 -6.28 0.62 -0.11
C ALA A 61 -6.70 0.44 1.36
N CYS A 62 -7.27 1.47 2.00
CA CYS A 62 -7.88 1.33 3.33
C CYS A 62 -8.92 0.19 3.35
N GLY A 63 -9.84 0.14 2.37
CA GLY A 63 -10.87 -0.89 2.33
C GLY A 63 -10.31 -2.32 2.25
N GLY A 64 -9.40 -2.57 1.30
CA GLY A 64 -8.80 -3.90 1.09
C GLY A 64 -7.89 -4.34 2.24
N SER A 65 -7.04 -3.44 2.74
CA SER A 65 -6.12 -3.73 3.83
C SER A 65 -6.83 -3.88 5.19
N LEU A 66 -7.88 -3.11 5.49
CA LEU A 66 -8.68 -3.28 6.71
C LEU A 66 -9.45 -4.60 6.71
N SER A 67 -10.08 -4.96 5.58
CA SER A 67 -10.82 -6.23 5.45
C SER A 67 -9.90 -7.44 5.66
N SER A 68 -8.75 -7.46 4.99
CA SER A 68 -7.76 -8.54 5.14
C SER A 68 -7.15 -8.58 6.55
N SER A 69 -6.85 -7.42 7.15
CA SER A 69 -6.39 -7.33 8.54
C SER A 69 -7.39 -7.93 9.51
N LEU A 70 -8.67 -7.55 9.39
CA LEU A 70 -9.74 -8.05 10.25
C LEU A 70 -9.89 -9.57 10.13
N TYR A 71 -9.78 -10.11 8.90
CA TYR A 71 -9.78 -11.55 8.67
C TYR A 71 -8.65 -12.25 9.43
N PHE A 72 -7.40 -11.79 9.29
CA PHE A 72 -6.24 -12.42 9.94
C PHE A 72 -6.22 -12.28 11.46
N ILE A 73 -6.71 -11.15 11.99
CA ILE A 73 -6.87 -10.93 13.43
C ILE A 73 -7.93 -11.88 13.98
N ARG A 74 -9.09 -12.02 13.32
CA ARG A 74 -10.17 -12.94 13.74
C ARG A 74 -9.74 -14.40 13.70
N ARG A 75 -8.90 -14.77 12.73
CA ARG A 75 -8.30 -16.10 12.62
C ARG A 75 -7.17 -16.35 13.63
N LYS A 76 -6.84 -15.38 14.48
CA LYS A 76 -5.73 -15.41 15.46
C LYS A 76 -4.36 -15.69 14.82
N VAL A 77 -4.22 -15.40 13.53
CA VAL A 77 -2.94 -15.48 12.82
C VAL A 77 -2.04 -14.32 13.23
N VAL A 78 -2.64 -13.16 13.51
CA VAL A 78 -1.94 -11.97 13.98
C VAL A 78 -2.45 -11.56 15.36
N ASN A 79 -1.53 -11.47 16.32
CA ASN A 79 -1.79 -10.91 17.63
C ASN A 79 -1.45 -9.40 17.64
N LEU A 80 -2.46 -8.55 17.82
CA LEU A 80 -2.27 -7.10 17.87
C LEU A 80 -1.38 -6.67 19.04
N ALA A 81 -1.40 -7.39 20.16
CA ALA A 81 -0.59 -7.05 21.33
C ALA A 81 0.91 -7.11 21.03
N GLU A 82 1.32 -8.06 20.19
CA GLU A 82 2.71 -8.26 19.78
C GLU A 82 3.15 -7.25 18.71
N GLN A 83 2.20 -6.62 18.01
CA GLN A 83 2.47 -5.67 16.94
C GLN A 83 2.30 -4.20 17.32
N LYS A 84 1.91 -3.88 18.56
CA LYS A 84 1.64 -2.50 19.00
C LYS A 84 2.74 -1.50 18.60
N LEU A 85 4.01 -1.87 18.81
CA LEU A 85 5.13 -1.01 18.47
C LEU A 85 5.28 -0.81 16.96
N ASN A 86 5.10 -1.88 16.18
CA ASN A 86 5.16 -1.79 14.72
C ASN A 86 4.03 -0.92 14.18
N ILE A 87 2.80 -1.09 14.71
CA ILE A 87 1.64 -0.27 14.36
C ILE A 87 1.91 1.20 14.66
N LEU A 88 2.39 1.52 15.87
CA LEU A 88 2.69 2.89 16.26
C LEU A 88 3.73 3.54 15.34
N MET A 89 4.86 2.87 15.08
CA MET A 89 5.90 3.41 14.19
C MET A 89 5.42 3.52 12.74
N THR A 90 4.61 2.56 12.29
CA THR A 90 3.99 2.58 10.95
C THR A 90 3.05 3.77 10.78
N PHE A 91 2.23 4.04 11.79
CA PHE A 91 1.31 5.16 11.80
C PHE A 91 2.07 6.50 11.73
N ILE A 92 3.07 6.69 12.59
CA ILE A 92 3.90 7.90 12.61
C ILE A 92 4.65 8.05 11.28
N GLY A 93 5.24 6.98 10.77
CA GLY A 93 5.94 6.98 9.48
C GLY A 93 5.00 7.43 8.37
N SER A 94 3.83 6.80 8.26
CA SER A 94 2.86 7.12 7.20
C SER A 94 2.33 8.54 7.28
N MET A 95 1.96 9.03 8.46
CA MET A 95 1.58 10.43 8.62
C MET A 95 2.69 11.38 8.18
N SER A 96 3.94 11.09 8.56
CA SER A 96 5.09 11.91 8.17
C SER A 96 5.32 11.91 6.65
N GLY A 97 5.16 10.75 6.01
CA GLY A 97 5.24 10.62 4.55
C GLY A 97 4.13 11.36 3.82
N ALA A 98 2.90 11.24 4.32
CA ALA A 98 1.72 11.93 3.79
C ALA A 98 1.85 13.45 3.92
N LEU A 99 2.33 13.96 5.07
CA LEU A 99 2.62 15.39 5.22
C LEU A 99 3.68 15.85 4.23
N LEU A 100 4.74 15.07 4.03
CA LEU A 100 5.81 15.48 3.14
C LEU A 100 5.35 15.53 1.68
N VAL A 101 4.55 14.56 1.21
CA VAL A 101 4.08 14.54 -0.19
C VAL A 101 3.18 15.74 -0.52
N GLN A 102 2.44 16.27 0.46
CA GLN A 102 1.64 17.50 0.30
C GLN A 102 2.48 18.74 0.00
N HIS A 103 3.76 18.74 0.38
CA HIS A 103 4.70 19.84 0.11
C HIS A 103 5.48 19.67 -1.20
N VAL A 104 5.29 18.55 -1.91
CA VAL A 104 5.97 18.27 -3.17
C VAL A 104 5.17 18.84 -4.34
N GLN A 105 5.87 19.50 -5.26
CA GLN A 105 5.24 20.05 -6.46
C GLN A 105 4.64 18.94 -7.33
N ALA A 106 3.43 19.17 -7.86
CA ALA A 106 2.71 18.21 -8.68
C ALA A 106 3.49 17.78 -9.92
N ASP A 107 4.27 18.68 -10.55
CA ASP A 107 5.07 18.37 -11.73
C ASP A 107 6.18 17.35 -11.44
N ILE A 108 6.79 17.42 -10.25
CA ILE A 108 7.80 16.46 -9.80
C ILE A 108 7.14 15.09 -9.61
N LEU A 109 6.00 15.02 -8.93
CA LEU A 109 5.27 13.77 -8.73
C LEU A 109 4.81 13.16 -10.05
N ARG A 110 4.38 13.99 -11.01
CA ARG A 110 3.93 13.54 -12.33
C ARG A 110 5.03 12.83 -13.12
N GLN A 111 6.27 13.27 -12.96
CA GLN A 111 7.42 12.65 -13.62
C GLN A 111 7.92 11.41 -12.86
N ILE A 112 7.98 11.48 -11.52
CA ILE A 112 8.55 10.41 -10.69
C ILE A 112 7.61 9.21 -10.56
N LEU A 113 6.29 9.41 -10.41
CA LEU A 113 5.35 8.32 -10.12
C LEU A 113 5.33 7.21 -11.19
N PRO A 114 5.24 7.50 -12.51
CA PRO A 114 5.24 6.44 -13.52
C PRO A 114 6.54 5.63 -13.48
N ILE A 115 7.68 6.31 -13.34
CA ILE A 115 9.00 5.69 -13.25
C ILE A 115 9.06 4.78 -12.02
N LEU A 116 8.64 5.29 -10.87
CA LEU A 116 8.62 4.55 -9.61
C LEU A 116 7.74 3.29 -9.70
N VAL A 117 6.52 3.40 -10.23
CA VAL A 117 5.60 2.27 -10.39
C VAL A 117 6.20 1.20 -11.30
N ILE A 118 6.82 1.57 -12.41
CA ILE A 118 7.50 0.63 -13.31
C ILE A 118 8.65 -0.08 -12.59
N PHE A 119 9.51 0.67 -11.90
CA PHE A 119 10.64 0.08 -11.18
C PHE A 119 10.19 -0.90 -10.10
N ILE A 120 9.18 -0.54 -9.33
CA ILE A 120 8.64 -1.40 -8.27
C ILE A 120 7.96 -2.64 -8.86
N GLY A 121 7.19 -2.46 -9.93
CA GLY A 121 6.57 -3.57 -10.66
C GLY A 121 7.62 -4.56 -11.19
N LEU A 122 8.69 -4.05 -11.82
CA LEU A 122 9.80 -4.87 -12.29
C LEU A 122 10.56 -5.54 -11.15
N TYR A 123 10.79 -4.81 -10.05
CA TYR A 123 11.44 -5.38 -8.87
C TYR A 123 10.67 -6.60 -8.36
N PHE A 124 9.36 -6.47 -8.11
CA PHE A 124 8.55 -7.59 -7.62
C PHE A 124 8.33 -8.70 -8.66
N LEU A 125 8.36 -8.37 -9.95
CA LEU A 125 8.26 -9.36 -11.03
C LEU A 125 9.52 -10.23 -11.13
N LEU A 126 10.70 -9.62 -10.99
CA LEU A 126 12.00 -10.28 -11.10
C LEU A 126 12.50 -10.84 -9.77
N MET A 127 11.83 -10.49 -8.67
CA MET A 127 12.20 -10.94 -7.35
C MET A 127 12.12 -12.48 -7.25
N PRO A 128 13.15 -13.15 -6.71
CA PRO A 128 13.09 -14.59 -6.49
C PRO A 128 11.99 -14.95 -5.48
N LYS A 129 11.38 -16.13 -5.66
CA LYS A 129 10.34 -16.62 -4.74
C LYS A 129 10.87 -16.66 -3.31
N LEU A 130 10.14 -16.01 -2.41
CA LEU A 130 10.41 -16.03 -0.98
C LEU A 130 10.10 -17.41 -0.41
N GLY A 131 10.92 -17.87 0.54
CA GLY A 131 10.86 -19.23 1.08
C GLY A 131 9.57 -19.55 1.82
N GLU A 132 9.16 -20.83 1.74
CA GLU A 132 7.97 -21.38 2.38
C GLU A 132 8.18 -21.73 3.87
N GLU A 133 9.44 -21.82 4.29
CA GLU A 133 9.82 -22.19 5.66
C GLU A 133 10.22 -20.97 6.50
N ASP A 134 9.89 -21.04 7.79
CA ASP A 134 10.37 -20.07 8.78
C ASP A 134 11.90 -20.17 8.92
N ARG A 135 12.58 -19.02 8.93
CA ARG A 135 14.02 -18.88 9.09
C ARG A 135 14.36 -18.21 10.42
N GLN A 136 15.64 -18.24 10.78
CA GLN A 136 16.11 -17.51 11.96
C GLN A 136 15.81 -16.01 11.87
N ARG A 137 15.27 -15.49 12.98
CA ARG A 137 14.89 -14.09 13.12
C ARG A 137 16.13 -13.20 13.22
N ARG A 138 16.25 -12.21 12.33
CA ARG A 138 17.38 -11.27 12.31
C ARG A 138 17.11 -10.02 13.15
N LEU A 139 15.88 -9.51 13.10
CA LEU A 139 15.44 -8.33 13.85
C LEU A 139 14.13 -8.59 14.60
N TYR A 140 14.00 -7.98 15.77
CA TYR A 140 12.81 -8.04 16.62
C TYR A 140 12.64 -6.75 17.42
N GLY A 141 11.42 -6.47 17.88
CA GLY A 141 11.15 -5.30 18.74
C GLY A 141 11.39 -3.96 18.03
N LEU A 142 12.08 -3.04 18.71
CA LEU A 142 12.25 -1.65 18.27
C LEU A 142 13.01 -1.50 16.95
N PRO A 143 14.15 -2.18 16.69
CA PRO A 143 14.84 -2.09 15.40
C PRO A 143 13.96 -2.48 14.20
N PHE A 144 13.16 -3.55 14.36
CA PHE A 144 12.21 -3.94 13.32
C PHE A 144 11.10 -2.89 13.16
N ALA A 145 10.56 -2.38 14.27
CA ALA A 145 9.51 -1.36 14.23
C ALA A 145 9.97 -0.06 13.54
N LEU A 146 11.21 0.37 13.74
CA LEU A 146 11.76 1.56 13.09
C LEU A 146 11.99 1.35 11.59
N ILE A 147 12.61 0.22 11.21
CA ILE A 147 12.96 -0.07 9.82
C ILE A 147 11.70 -0.49 9.03
N ALA A 148 11.05 -1.56 9.46
CA ALA A 148 9.92 -2.13 8.74
C ALA A 148 8.63 -1.35 8.99
N GLY A 149 8.38 -0.87 10.21
CA GLY A 149 7.21 -0.05 10.49
C GLY A 149 7.41 1.39 10.03
N GLY A 150 8.41 2.07 10.57
CA GLY A 150 8.68 3.49 10.32
C GLY A 150 9.03 3.79 8.86
N CYS A 151 10.06 3.16 8.29
CA CYS A 151 10.51 3.51 6.93
C CYS A 151 9.53 3.05 5.85
N VAL A 152 8.97 1.83 5.95
CA VAL A 152 7.94 1.38 4.99
C VAL A 152 6.65 2.17 5.19
N GLY A 153 6.29 2.51 6.44
CA GLY A 153 5.19 3.41 6.75
C GLY A 153 5.35 4.76 6.07
N PHE A 154 6.52 5.38 6.20
CA PHE A 154 6.83 6.63 5.52
C PHE A 154 6.72 6.52 4.00
N TYR A 155 7.31 5.49 3.41
CA TYR A 155 7.18 5.20 1.99
C TYR A 155 5.71 5.06 1.57
N ASP A 156 4.92 4.32 2.35
CA ASP A 156 3.53 4.06 2.07
C ASP A 156 2.70 5.35 2.16
N GLY A 157 2.91 6.17 3.19
CA GLY A 157 2.25 7.47 3.33
C GLY A 157 2.62 8.46 2.23
N PHE A 158 3.87 8.43 1.75
CA PHE A 158 4.34 9.33 0.70
C PHE A 158 3.88 8.89 -0.71
N PHE A 159 4.13 7.63 -1.07
CA PHE A 159 3.83 7.09 -2.41
C PHE A 159 2.71 6.07 -2.36
N GLY A 160 2.89 4.95 -1.65
CA GLY A 160 1.83 3.96 -1.46
C GLY A 160 1.85 2.68 -2.32
N PRO A 161 2.26 2.66 -3.61
CA PRO A 161 2.29 1.44 -4.39
C PRO A 161 3.12 0.32 -3.78
N ALA A 162 2.62 -0.92 -3.82
CA ALA A 162 3.33 -2.11 -3.32
C ALA A 162 3.72 -2.08 -1.82
N ALA A 163 3.19 -1.16 -1.02
CA ALA A 163 3.53 -1.08 0.40
C ALA A 163 3.25 -2.37 1.18
N GLY A 164 2.11 -3.03 0.93
CA GLY A 164 1.82 -4.33 1.55
C GLY A 164 2.84 -5.41 1.17
N SER A 165 3.38 -5.37 -0.05
CA SER A 165 4.46 -6.26 -0.49
C SER A 165 5.79 -5.93 0.19
N PHE A 166 6.10 -4.64 0.40
CA PHE A 166 7.28 -4.22 1.16
C PHE A 166 7.21 -4.61 2.65
N TYR A 167 6.05 -4.48 3.28
CA TYR A 167 5.86 -4.98 4.64
C TYR A 167 6.05 -6.50 4.71
N ALA A 168 5.45 -7.24 3.76
CA ALA A 168 5.61 -8.70 3.70
C ALA A 168 7.07 -9.08 3.51
N LEU A 169 7.77 -8.39 2.60
CA LEU A 169 9.21 -8.55 2.38
C LEU A 169 10.02 -8.32 3.66
N ALA A 170 9.71 -7.26 4.41
CA ALA A 170 10.38 -6.96 5.67
C ALA A 170 10.15 -8.07 6.71
N PHE A 171 8.93 -8.60 6.83
CA PHE A 171 8.66 -9.75 7.72
C PHE A 171 9.40 -11.01 7.29
N VAL A 172 9.45 -11.33 6.00
CA VAL A 172 10.17 -12.52 5.52
C VAL A 172 11.68 -12.38 5.77
N THR A 173 12.25 -11.25 5.38
CA THR A 173 13.71 -11.07 5.36
C THR A 173 14.29 -10.74 6.74
N LEU A 174 13.55 -10.01 7.58
CA LEU A 174 14.05 -9.53 8.87
C LEU A 174 13.47 -10.32 10.05
N CYS A 175 12.19 -10.68 10.02
CA CYS A 175 11.58 -11.50 11.07
C CYS A 175 11.74 -13.01 10.83
N GLY A 176 12.12 -13.42 9.61
CA GLY A 176 12.29 -14.83 9.26
C GLY A 176 10.96 -15.59 9.13
N TYR A 177 9.85 -14.89 8.95
CA TYR A 177 8.55 -15.53 8.78
C TYR A 177 8.40 -16.10 7.36
N ASN A 178 7.71 -17.23 7.22
CA ASN A 178 7.25 -17.71 5.92
C ASN A 178 6.36 -16.67 5.23
N LEU A 179 6.19 -16.79 3.92
CA LEU A 179 5.47 -15.80 3.12
C LEU A 179 4.00 -15.61 3.56
N ALA A 180 3.31 -16.68 3.94
CA ALA A 180 1.91 -16.62 4.36
C ALA A 180 1.76 -15.83 5.67
N LYS A 181 2.57 -16.17 6.67
CA LYS A 181 2.61 -15.47 7.97
C LYS A 181 3.03 -14.01 7.79
N SER A 182 4.06 -13.76 6.99
CA SER A 182 4.52 -12.41 6.66
C SER A 182 3.44 -11.56 6.02
N THR A 183 2.70 -12.12 5.07
CA THR A 183 1.60 -11.44 4.40
C THR A 183 0.49 -11.08 5.40
N ALA A 184 0.12 -12.00 6.30
CA ALA A 184 -0.88 -11.73 7.32
C ALA A 184 -0.48 -10.57 8.24
N HIS A 185 0.76 -10.58 8.74
CA HIS A 185 1.30 -9.49 9.57
C HIS A 185 1.45 -8.18 8.80
N ALA A 186 1.80 -8.25 7.52
CA ALA A 186 1.94 -7.09 6.65
C ALA A 186 0.61 -6.37 6.41
N LYS A 187 -0.52 -7.07 6.33
CA LYS A 187 -1.83 -6.43 6.14
C LYS A 187 -2.17 -5.47 7.27
N VAL A 188 -1.87 -5.83 8.51
CA VAL A 188 -2.13 -4.97 9.67
C VAL A 188 -1.33 -3.68 9.59
N LEU A 189 -0.05 -3.76 9.19
CA LEU A 189 0.77 -2.56 9.00
C LEU A 189 0.29 -1.75 7.79
N ASN A 190 -0.02 -2.40 6.67
CA ASN A 190 -0.58 -1.74 5.48
C ASN A 190 -1.90 -1.02 5.80
N ALA A 191 -2.78 -1.62 6.58
CA ALA A 191 -4.01 -0.97 7.03
C ALA A 191 -3.71 0.25 7.91
N THR A 192 -2.74 0.11 8.81
CA THR A 192 -2.33 1.21 9.69
C THR A 192 -1.76 2.39 8.91
N SER A 193 -0.86 2.14 7.94
CA SER A 193 -0.28 3.20 7.14
C SER A 193 -1.27 3.79 6.14
N ASN A 194 -2.15 3.01 5.52
CA ASN A 194 -3.20 3.57 4.67
C ASN A 194 -4.15 4.48 5.46
N VAL A 195 -4.60 4.05 6.65
CA VAL A 195 -5.43 4.90 7.53
C VAL A 195 -4.66 6.14 7.97
N GLY A 196 -3.41 5.98 8.43
CA GLY A 196 -2.59 7.11 8.88
C GLY A 196 -2.32 8.13 7.78
N GLY A 197 -2.06 7.68 6.56
CA GLY A 197 -1.84 8.57 5.42
C GLY A 197 -3.11 9.22 4.87
N LEU A 198 -4.26 8.54 4.99
CA LEU A 198 -5.57 9.07 4.55
C LEU A 198 -6.12 10.17 5.48
N LEU A 199 -5.66 10.22 6.74
CA LEU A 199 -6.10 11.22 7.71
C LEU A 199 -5.57 12.64 7.43
N LEU A 200 -4.60 12.78 6.53
CA LEU A 200 -3.91 14.02 6.19
C LEU A 200 -4.10 14.36 4.72
#